data_AF-A0A7C8EJ53-F1
#
_entry.id   AF-A0A7C8EJ53-F1
#
_cell.length_a   1.000
_cell.length_b   1.000
_cell.length_c   1.000
_cell.angle_alpha   90.00
_cell.angle_beta   90.00
_cell.angle_gamma   90.00
#
_symmetry.space_group_name_H-M   'P 1'
#
loop_
_entity.id
_entity.type
_entity.pdbx_description
1 polymer ?
#
loop_
_entity_poly.entity_id
_entity_poly.type
_entity_poly.pdbx_seq_one_letter_code
_entity_poly.pdbx_strand_id
1 'polypeptide(L)'
;IVLLGTEVKSLREGRANLKDSYARVKRNEVFLIGLHISPYTHASFDNHEPERVRKLLLHRSEIKKLLGKTQERGFSLVPLKVYFKQGKAKVEIALARGKREYDKRESLKRKEETREMERLRKRHKIS
;
A
#
# COMPACT_ATOMS: atom_id res chain seq x y z
N ILE A 1 -8.69 -0.48 -10.25
CA ILE A 1 -7.77 0.67 -10.39
C ILE A 1 -7.63 0.99 -11.86
N VAL A 2 -7.53 2.26 -12.22
CA VAL A 2 -7.32 2.67 -13.62
C VAL A 2 -5.83 2.55 -13.94
N LEU A 3 -5.49 1.51 -14.70
CA LEU A 3 -4.13 1.19 -15.12
C LEU A 3 -4.02 1.27 -16.63
N LEU A 4 -2.80 1.49 -17.08
CA LEU A 4 -2.43 1.47 -18.50
C LEU A 4 -1.85 0.10 -18.85
N GLY A 5 -1.88 -0.26 -20.14
CA GLY A 5 -1.57 -1.63 -20.60
C GLY A 5 -0.20 -2.14 -20.15
N THR A 6 0.82 -1.29 -20.20
CA THR A 6 2.20 -1.62 -19.78
C THR A 6 2.30 -1.84 -18.27
N GLU A 7 1.57 -1.08 -17.46
CA GLU A 7 1.55 -1.25 -16.00
C GLU A 7 0.91 -2.57 -15.57
N VAL A 8 -0.10 -3.05 -16.31
CA VAL A 8 -0.70 -4.36 -16.05
C VAL A 8 0.33 -5.47 -16.23
N LYS A 9 1.23 -5.34 -17.22
CA LYS A 9 2.32 -6.29 -17.44
C LYS A 9 3.34 -6.24 -16.30
N SER A 10 3.81 -5.05 -15.91
CA SER A 10 4.72 -4.89 -14.76
C SER A 10 4.15 -5.45 -13.46
N LEU A 11 2.85 -5.24 -13.19
CA LEU A 11 2.20 -5.78 -12.01
C LEU A 11 2.10 -7.31 -12.01
N ARG A 12 1.98 -7.93 -13.20
CA ARG A 12 2.00 -9.41 -13.32
C ARG A 12 3.39 -9.98 -13.04
N GLU A 13 4.44 -9.22 -13.34
CA GLU A 13 5.82 -9.55 -12.98
C GLU A 13 6.15 -9.21 -11.52
N GLY A 14 5.19 -8.70 -10.74
CA GLY A 14 5.40 -8.32 -9.34
C GLY A 14 6.24 -7.05 -9.15
N ARG A 15 6.46 -6.26 -10.22
CA ARG A 15 7.28 -5.05 -10.21
C ARG A 15 6.51 -3.83 -9.72
N ALA A 16 6.04 -3.89 -8.47
CA ALA A 16 5.41 -2.75 -7.81
C ALA A 16 5.78 -2.65 -6.34
N ASN A 17 5.88 -1.41 -5.87
CA ASN A 17 6.18 -1.08 -4.49
C ASN A 17 5.06 -0.22 -3.90
N LEU A 18 4.47 -0.73 -2.82
CA LEU A 18 3.39 -0.09 -2.05
C LEU A 18 3.93 0.76 -0.89
N LYS A 19 5.24 0.77 -0.66
CA LYS A 19 5.84 1.54 0.43
C LYS A 19 5.57 3.03 0.26
N ASP A 20 5.20 3.69 1.34
CA ASP A 20 4.88 5.13 1.41
C ASP A 20 3.69 5.57 0.51
N SER A 21 2.98 4.62 -0.08
CA SER A 21 1.78 4.89 -0.87
C SER A 21 0.55 5.08 0.03
N TYR A 22 -0.34 5.96 -0.39
CA TYR A 22 -1.58 6.27 0.34
C TYR A 22 -2.70 6.64 -0.64
N ALA A 23 -3.94 6.50 -0.18
CA ALA A 23 -5.10 6.93 -0.93
C ALA A 23 -5.65 8.25 -0.39
N ARG A 24 -6.15 9.11 -1.28
CA ARG A 24 -6.75 10.39 -0.94
C ARG A 24 -8.07 10.56 -1.65
N VAL A 25 -9.08 11.03 -0.92
CA VAL A 25 -10.36 11.42 -1.49
C VAL A 25 -10.28 12.87 -1.96
N LYS A 26 -10.59 13.13 -3.23
CA LYS A 26 -10.65 14.48 -3.83
C LYS A 26 -11.87 14.55 -4.76
N ARG A 27 -12.74 15.54 -4.56
CA ARG A 27 -13.93 15.78 -5.40
C ARG A 27 -14.79 14.51 -5.65
N ASN A 28 -15.11 13.76 -4.59
CA ASN A 28 -15.85 12.48 -4.67
C ASN A 28 -15.18 11.37 -5.49
N GLU A 29 -13.87 11.43 -5.67
CA GLU A 29 -13.09 10.37 -6.30
C GLU A 29 -11.92 9.99 -5.38
N VAL A 30 -11.47 8.74 -5.48
CA VAL A 30 -10.34 8.25 -4.68
C VAL A 30 -9.15 8.04 -5.59
N PHE A 31 -8.04 8.66 -5.21
CA PHE A 31 -6.78 8.59 -5.92
C PHE A 31 -5.74 7.89 -5.07
N LEU A 32 -5.02 6.97 -5.68
CA LEU A 32 -3.85 6.32 -5.11
C LEU A 32 -2.60 7.09 -5.52
N ILE A 33 -1.82 7.50 -4.52
CA ILE A 33 -0.64 8.37 -4.66
C ILE A 33 0.55 7.62 -4.09
N GLY A 34 1.72 7.75 -4.74
CA GLY A 34 2.97 7.14 -4.28
C GLY A 34 3.06 5.63 -4.52
N LEU A 35 2.12 5.02 -5.25
CA LEU A 35 2.30 3.65 -5.74
C LEU A 35 3.35 3.68 -6.84
N HIS A 36 4.50 3.06 -6.61
CA HIS A 36 5.54 2.92 -7.61
C HIS A 36 5.33 1.63 -8.40
N ILE A 37 5.12 1.73 -9.71
CA ILE A 37 5.10 0.57 -10.62
C ILE A 37 6.26 0.75 -11.58
N SER A 38 7.23 -0.18 -11.55
CA SER A 38 8.40 -0.05 -12.41
C SER A 38 7.98 -0.21 -13.87
N PRO A 39 8.58 0.57 -14.79
CA PRO A 39 8.28 0.47 -16.22
C PRO A 39 8.49 -0.95 -16.76
N TYR A 40 7.71 -1.30 -17.78
CA TYR A 40 7.82 -2.61 -18.39
C TYR A 40 9.04 -2.64 -19.33
N THR A 41 9.99 -3.53 -19.06
CA THR A 41 11.29 -3.55 -19.78
C THR A 41 11.18 -3.87 -21.26
N HIS A 42 10.10 -4.54 -21.69
CA HIS A 42 9.87 -4.87 -23.10
C HIS A 42 8.96 -3.85 -23.82
N ALA A 43 8.71 -2.69 -23.20
CA ALA A 43 8.01 -1.59 -23.86
C ALA A 43 9.02 -0.69 -24.59
N SER A 44 8.80 -0.43 -25.89
CA SER A 44 9.76 0.35 -26.71
C SER A 44 9.73 1.86 -26.45
N PHE A 45 8.56 2.48 -26.27
CA PHE A 45 8.44 3.95 -26.14
C PHE A 45 7.34 4.43 -25.17
N ASP A 46 6.42 3.56 -24.75
CA ASP A 46 5.21 3.92 -23.98
C ASP A 46 5.36 3.66 -22.46
N ASN A 47 6.48 4.15 -21.91
CA ASN A 47 6.75 4.05 -20.48
C ASN A 47 6.12 5.23 -19.75
N HIS A 48 5.19 4.90 -18.85
CA HIS A 48 4.50 5.88 -18.02
C HIS A 48 5.33 6.24 -16.79
N GLU A 49 5.06 7.42 -16.23
CA GLU A 49 5.64 7.82 -14.96
C GLU A 49 5.33 6.78 -13.86
N PRO A 50 6.37 6.17 -13.23
CA PRO A 50 6.18 5.07 -12.27
C PRO A 50 5.28 5.42 -11.07
N GLU A 51 5.32 6.68 -10.63
CA GLU A 51 4.61 7.19 -9.45
C GLU A 51 3.34 7.96 -9.80
N ARG A 52 2.87 7.85 -11.05
CA ARG A 52 1.67 8.57 -11.48
C ARG A 52 0.49 8.31 -10.55
N VAL A 53 -0.34 9.35 -10.38
CA VAL A 53 -1.56 9.26 -9.59
C VAL A 53 -2.58 8.37 -10.31
N ARG A 54 -3.12 7.36 -9.61
CA ARG A 54 -4.03 6.38 -10.19
C ARG A 54 -5.41 6.44 -9.55
N LYS A 55 -6.46 6.56 -10.36
CA LYS A 55 -7.83 6.59 -9.87
C LYS A 55 -8.28 5.20 -9.43
N LEU A 56 -8.90 5.11 -8.25
CA LEU A 56 -9.59 3.93 -7.75
C LEU A 56 -11.06 3.99 -8.12
N LEU A 57 -11.59 2.84 -8.53
CA LEU A 57 -12.99 2.67 -8.91
C LEU A 57 -13.71 2.07 -7.69
N LEU A 58 -14.45 2.90 -6.97
CA LEU A 58 -15.21 2.56 -5.77
C LEU A 58 -16.67 2.99 -5.94
N HIS A 59 -17.58 2.39 -5.19
CA HIS A 59 -18.98 2.80 -5.20
C HIS A 59 -19.17 4.17 -4.52
N ARG A 60 -20.16 4.94 -4.96
CA ARG A 60 -20.44 6.28 -4.42
C ARG A 60 -20.73 6.27 -2.90
N SER A 61 -21.41 5.24 -2.42
CA SER A 61 -21.69 5.05 -0.98
C SER A 61 -20.41 4.81 -0.17
N GLU A 62 -19.48 4.01 -0.68
CA GLU A 62 -18.18 3.75 -0.07
C GLU A 62 -17.34 5.02 -0.01
N ILE A 63 -17.31 5.79 -1.09
CA ILE A 63 -16.56 7.05 -1.17
C ILE A 63 -17.05 8.05 -0.12
N LYS A 64 -18.37 8.20 0.06
CA LYS A 64 -18.94 9.06 1.11
C LYS A 64 -18.54 8.60 2.51
N LYS A 65 -18.58 7.28 2.76
CA LYS A 65 -18.16 6.71 4.05
C LYS A 65 -16.68 6.96 4.34
N LEU A 66 -15.81 6.79 3.35
CA LEU A 66 -14.38 7.06 3.47
C LEU A 66 -14.12 8.55 3.66
N LEU A 67 -14.82 9.42 2.93
CA LEU A 67 -14.68 10.87 3.07
C LEU A 67 -14.97 11.35 4.50
N GLY A 68 -16.07 10.89 5.11
CA GLY A 68 -16.40 11.22 6.50
C GLY A 68 -15.29 10.77 7.47
N LYS A 69 -14.83 9.53 7.34
CA LYS A 69 -13.79 8.97 8.20
C LYS A 69 -12.41 9.59 8.00
N THR A 70 -12.06 10.00 6.78
CA THR A 70 -10.77 10.67 6.49
C THR A 70 -10.77 12.14 6.93
N GLN A 71 -11.94 12.77 7.07
CA GLN A 71 -12.03 14.11 7.68
C GLN A 71 -11.86 14.08 9.21
N GLU A 72 -12.20 12.96 9.86
CA GLU A 72 -11.87 12.75 11.26
C GLU A 72 -10.35 12.77 11.47
N ARG A 73 -9.86 13.61 12.39
CA ARG A 73 -8.43 13.82 12.61
C ARG A 73 -7.71 12.51 12.94
N GLY A 74 -6.75 12.14 12.08
CA GLY A 74 -5.77 11.08 12.34
C GLY A 74 -6.01 9.76 11.60
N PHE A 75 -7.06 9.65 10.78
CA PHE A 75 -7.23 8.52 9.88
C PHE A 75 -6.64 8.77 8.49
N SER A 76 -5.88 7.80 7.99
CA SER A 76 -5.30 7.79 6.66
C SER A 76 -5.76 6.55 5.90
N LEU A 77 -5.92 6.65 4.59
CA LEU A 77 -6.20 5.50 3.74
C LEU A 77 -4.89 4.93 3.21
N VAL A 78 -4.61 3.67 3.53
CA VAL A 78 -3.36 2.99 3.19
C VAL A 78 -3.68 1.75 2.35
N PRO A 79 -3.02 1.54 1.21
CA PRO A 79 -3.17 0.31 0.44
C PRO A 79 -2.44 -0.85 1.13
N LEU A 80 -3.10 -2.01 1.19
CA LEU A 80 -2.55 -3.21 1.83
C LEU A 80 -1.93 -4.15 0.82
N LYS A 81 -2.65 -4.43 -0.27
CA LYS A 81 -2.21 -5.34 -1.32
C LYS A 81 -2.79 -4.99 -2.66
N VAL A 82 -2.05 -5.31 -3.71
CA VAL A 82 -2.54 -5.35 -5.09
C VAL A 82 -2.67 -6.82 -5.49
N TYR A 83 -3.83 -7.21 -6.02
CA TYR A 83 -4.10 -8.59 -6.41
C TYR A 83 -4.92 -8.64 -7.69
N PHE A 84 -4.84 -9.76 -8.41
CA PHE A 84 -5.63 -9.98 -9.61
C PHE A 84 -6.87 -10.82 -9.29
N LYS A 85 -8.03 -10.38 -9.77
CA LYS A 85 -9.30 -11.14 -9.70
C LYS A 85 -10.01 -11.02 -11.04
N GLN A 86 -10.35 -12.17 -11.66
CA GLN A 86 -11.01 -12.22 -12.98
C GLN A 86 -10.28 -11.37 -14.03
N GLY A 87 -8.95 -11.52 -14.11
CA GLY A 87 -8.11 -10.79 -15.07
C GLY A 87 -7.86 -9.32 -14.75
N LYS A 88 -8.55 -8.72 -13.77
CA LYS A 88 -8.44 -7.30 -13.41
C LYS A 88 -7.60 -7.11 -12.14
N ALA A 89 -6.76 -6.07 -12.14
CA ALA A 89 -6.03 -5.66 -10.95
C ALA A 89 -6.96 -4.93 -9.96
N LYS A 90 -6.93 -5.37 -8.70
CA LYS A 90 -7.65 -4.82 -7.57
C LYS A 90 -6.66 -4.36 -6.51
N VAL A 91 -7.00 -3.28 -5.83
CA VAL A 91 -6.23 -2.74 -4.70
C VAL A 91 -7.12 -2.82 -3.48
N GLU A 92 -6.60 -3.45 -2.43
CA GLU A 92 -7.22 -3.43 -1.12
C GLU A 92 -6.72 -2.20 -0.35
N ILE A 93 -7.63 -1.41 0.19
CA ILE A 93 -7.33 -0.22 0.99
C ILE A 93 -7.92 -0.37 2.39
N ALA A 94 -7.19 0.12 3.38
CA ALA A 94 -7.61 0.12 4.77
C ALA A 94 -7.57 1.54 5.33
N LEU A 95 -8.47 1.80 6.27
CA LEU A 95 -8.43 3.00 7.10
C LEU A 95 -7.53 2.69 8.31
N ALA A 96 -6.43 3.42 8.43
CA ALA A 96 -5.47 3.23 9.51
C ALA A 96 -5.24 4.54 10.26
N ARG A 97 -4.90 4.44 11.54
CA ARG A 97 -4.44 5.56 12.36
C ARG A 97 -2.98 5.35 12.71
N GLY A 98 -2.18 6.40 12.55
CA GLY A 98 -0.78 6.36 12.98
C GLY A 98 -0.67 6.14 14.50
N LYS A 99 0.25 5.27 14.91
CA LYS A 99 0.60 5.09 16.34
C LYS A 99 1.22 6.38 16.89
N ARG A 100 0.93 6.71 18.15
CA ARG A 100 1.59 7.83 18.85
C ARG A 100 3.05 7.46 19.12
N GLU A 101 3.92 8.44 19.30
CA GLU A 101 5.35 8.20 19.54
C GLU A 101 5.61 7.33 20.77
N TYR A 102 4.82 7.50 21.83
CA TYR A 102 4.88 6.66 23.02
C TYR A 102 4.65 5.18 22.68
N ASP A 103 3.55 4.87 21.98
CA ASP A 103 3.21 3.51 21.55
C ASP A 103 4.26 2.91 20.60
N LYS A 104 4.93 3.76 19.80
CA LYS A 104 6.03 3.32 18.92
C LYS A 104 7.22 2.84 19.75
N ARG A 105 7.64 3.59 20.78
CA ARG A 105 8.78 3.22 21.65
C ARG A 105 8.56 1.87 22.32
N GLU A 106 7.38 1.66 22.91
CA GLU A 106 7.05 0.38 23.54
C GLU A 106 7.06 -0.77 22.54
N SER A 107 6.49 -0.55 21.35
CA SER A 107 6.47 -1.58 20.30
C SER A 107 7.86 -1.93 19.76
N LEU A 108 8.77 -0.95 19.69
CA LEU A 108 10.16 -1.17 19.27
C LEU A 108 10.91 -2.00 20.31
N LYS A 109 10.78 -1.64 21.59
CA LYS A 109 11.40 -2.37 22.71
C LYS A 109 10.98 -3.85 22.70
N ARG A 110 9.67 -4.14 22.63
CA ARG A 110 9.15 -5.52 22.55
C ARG A 110 9.69 -6.28 21.34
N LYS A 111 9.87 -5.61 20.20
CA LYS A 111 10.39 -6.22 18.97
C LYS A 111 11.87 -6.59 19.09
N GLU A 112 12.66 -5.75 19.76
CA GLU A 112 14.07 -6.01 20.06
C GLU A 112 14.20 -7.17 21.04
N GLU A 113 13.45 -7.15 22.15
CA GLU A 113 13.40 -8.24 23.13
C GLU A 113 13.05 -9.58 22.46
N THR A 114 12.04 -9.60 21.59
CA THR A 114 11.64 -10.83 20.87
C THR A 114 12.77 -11.34 19.96
N ARG A 115 13.43 -10.44 19.22
CA ARG A 115 14.55 -10.81 18.33
C ARG A 115 15.75 -11.33 19.10
N GLU A 116 16.05 -10.76 20.26
CA GLU A 116 17.15 -11.20 21.12
C GLU A 116 16.86 -12.59 21.70
N MET A 117 15.64 -12.83 22.19
CA MET A 117 15.19 -14.14 22.66
C MET A 117 15.24 -15.21 21.56
N GLU A 118 14.85 -14.86 20.32
CA GLU A 118 14.98 -15.77 19.16
C GLU A 118 16.44 -16.10 18.84
N ARG A 119 17.36 -15.13 18.93
CA ARG A 119 18.80 -15.35 18.71
C ARG A 119 19.39 -16.27 19.79
N LEU A 120 19.03 -16.06 21.05
CA LEU A 120 19.47 -16.89 22.18
C LEU A 120 18.96 -18.33 22.07
N ARG A 121 17.70 -18.51 21.67
CA ARG A 121 17.10 -19.84 21.40
C ARG A 121 17.79 -20.56 20.25
N LYS A 122 18.16 -19.85 19.18
CA LYS A 122 18.92 -20.44 18.06
C LYS A 122 20.32 -20.87 18.48
N ARG A 123 21.04 -20.06 19.28
CA ARG A 123 22.37 -20.44 19.80
C ARG A 123 22.33 -21.69 20.69
N HIS A 124 21.35 -21.79 21.58
CA HIS A 124 21.20 -22.97 22.46
C HIS A 124 20.79 -24.26 21.76
N LYS A 125 20.19 -24.19 20.55
CA LYS A 125 19.83 -25.37 19.76
C LYS A 125 20.98 -25.96 18.94
N ILE A 126 22.10 -25.24 18.83
CA ILE A 126 23.27 -25.61 18.02
C ILE A 126 24.38 -26.21 18.91
N SER A 127 24.27 -26.06 20.23
CA SER A 127 25.15 -26.70 21.23
C SER A 127 24.50 -27.93 21.83
#